data_AF-A0A395J3Q0-F1
#
_entry.id   AF-A0A395J3Q0-F1
#
_cell.length_a   1.000
_cell.length_b   1.000
_cell.length_c   1.000
_cell.angle_alpha   90.00
_cell.angle_beta   90.00
_cell.angle_gamma   90.00
#
_symmetry.space_group_name_H-M   'P 1'
#
loop_
_entity.id
_entity.type
_entity.pdbx_description
1 polymer ?
#
loop_
_entity_poly.entity_id
_entity_poly.type
_entity_poly.pdbx_seq_one_letter_code
_entity_poly.pdbx_strand_id
1 'polypeptide(L)'
;MKKVCTINKFTGIETRSAIGTVDHPMANMDRAPTIGELCSVFLKDGVALAVTACRKALHEAHLQPSDITHVVSTTCTNSANPGNGIGGTGEEESVYDLLGWEHKMIPDTEHDLGFDVDPLGWKVILSPRVPKIAASRCSIPQLPRPHLKSPSLPTSYSSPADFDWALHPGGATILTGVEKAMHIQPEHMRASYDTYMKHGKFIERNHL
;
A
#
# COMPACT_ATOMS: atom_id res chain seq x y z
N MET A 1 -11.95 19.34 -17.06
CA MET A 1 -11.94 19.38 -15.57
C MET A 1 -13.26 19.00 -14.90
N LYS A 2 -14.44 19.48 -15.34
CA LYS A 2 -15.74 19.20 -14.67
C LYS A 2 -15.98 17.71 -14.32
N LYS A 3 -15.73 16.78 -15.24
CA LYS A 3 -15.90 15.33 -15.02
C LYS A 3 -15.04 14.78 -13.88
N VAL A 4 -13.78 15.22 -13.79
CA VAL A 4 -12.85 14.79 -12.72
C VAL A 4 -13.29 15.33 -11.37
N CYS A 5 -13.72 16.60 -11.32
CA CYS A 5 -14.26 17.19 -10.10
C CYS A 5 -15.53 16.47 -9.61
N THR A 6 -16.39 16.02 -10.53
CA THR A 6 -17.55 15.19 -10.19
C THR A 6 -17.09 13.85 -9.59
N ILE A 7 -16.19 13.13 -10.25
CA ILE A 7 -15.67 11.85 -9.75
C ILE A 7 -15.06 12.02 -8.35
N ASN A 8 -14.30 13.08 -8.12
CA ASN A 8 -13.66 13.37 -6.82
C ASN A 8 -14.67 13.38 -5.65
N LYS A 9 -15.89 13.87 -5.88
CA LYS A 9 -16.96 13.94 -4.86
C LYS A 9 -17.56 12.57 -4.52
N PHE A 10 -17.37 11.56 -5.36
CA PHE A 10 -17.95 10.22 -5.20
C PHE A 10 -16.89 9.15 -4.95
N THR A 11 -15.69 9.55 -4.54
CA THR A 11 -14.62 8.60 -4.19
C THR A 11 -14.90 7.88 -2.86
N GLY A 12 -15.70 8.48 -1.98
CA GLY A 12 -15.86 8.02 -0.59
C GLY A 12 -14.68 8.39 0.32
N ILE A 13 -13.73 9.18 -0.19
CA ILE A 13 -12.60 9.70 0.59
C ILE A 13 -13.03 11.02 1.23
N GLU A 14 -12.93 11.10 2.55
CA GLU A 14 -13.25 12.28 3.34
C GLU A 14 -12.09 13.26 3.34
N THR A 15 -10.88 12.77 3.65
CA THR A 15 -9.65 13.57 3.60
C THR A 15 -8.50 12.81 2.95
N ARG A 16 -7.55 13.55 2.41
CA ARG A 16 -6.31 13.01 1.85
C ARG A 16 -5.14 13.60 2.60
N SER A 17 -4.29 12.74 3.14
CA SER A 17 -3.04 13.17 3.78
C SER A 17 -2.07 13.69 2.73
N ALA A 18 -1.42 14.81 3.02
CA ALA A 18 -0.46 15.48 2.14
C ALA A 18 0.65 16.14 2.96
N ILE A 19 1.82 16.32 2.36
CA ILE A 19 2.99 16.99 3.00
C ILE A 19 2.79 18.50 3.20
N GLY A 20 1.74 19.08 2.60
CA GLY A 20 1.41 20.49 2.69
C GLY A 20 -0.05 20.74 2.37
N THR A 21 -0.49 21.99 2.57
CA THR A 21 -1.85 22.44 2.26
C THR A 21 -1.99 22.75 0.76
N VAL A 22 -3.21 23.11 0.34
CA VAL A 22 -3.48 23.57 -1.03
C VAL A 22 -2.69 24.84 -1.41
N ASP A 23 -2.19 25.58 -0.42
CA ASP A 23 -1.42 26.82 -0.60
C ASP A 23 0.09 26.56 -0.69
N HIS A 24 0.52 25.29 -0.70
CA HIS A 24 1.94 24.95 -0.78
C HIS A 24 2.56 25.56 -2.06
N PRO A 25 3.76 26.20 -1.98
CA PRO A 25 4.34 26.93 -3.12
C PRO A 25 4.46 26.08 -4.38
N MET A 26 4.86 24.82 -4.24
CA MET A 26 5.01 23.88 -5.36
C MET A 26 3.68 23.56 -6.07
N ALA A 27 2.54 23.59 -5.35
CA ALA A 27 1.23 23.33 -5.93
C ALA A 27 0.66 24.53 -6.69
N ASN A 28 1.24 25.72 -6.48
CA ASN A 28 0.74 27.01 -7.01
C ASN A 28 1.77 27.69 -7.93
N MET A 29 2.72 26.93 -8.48
CA MET A 29 3.63 27.41 -9.52
C MET A 29 2.86 27.65 -10.82
N ASP A 30 3.32 28.59 -11.66
CA ASP A 30 2.73 28.86 -12.98
C ASP A 30 2.89 27.68 -13.98
N ARG A 31 3.71 26.70 -13.61
CA ARG A 31 3.91 25.42 -14.31
C ARG A 31 3.86 24.27 -13.31
N ALA A 32 3.65 23.05 -13.81
CA ALA A 32 3.88 21.86 -13.00
C ALA A 32 5.35 21.78 -12.53
N PRO A 33 5.61 21.25 -11.32
CA PRO A 33 6.96 20.97 -10.87
C PRO A 33 7.61 19.90 -11.75
N THR A 34 8.91 20.04 -11.95
CA THR A 34 9.74 19.04 -12.62
C THR A 34 10.00 17.86 -11.70
N ILE A 35 10.37 16.72 -12.27
CA ILE A 35 10.76 15.52 -11.50
C ILE A 35 11.91 15.79 -10.51
N GLY A 36 12.83 16.70 -10.84
CA GLY A 36 13.91 17.12 -9.93
C GLY A 36 13.43 17.94 -8.74
N GLU A 37 12.47 18.85 -8.95
CA GLU A 37 11.83 19.61 -7.87
C GLU A 37 10.98 18.69 -6.97
N LEU A 38 10.25 17.75 -7.57
CA LEU A 38 9.51 16.72 -6.85
C LEU A 38 10.44 15.85 -5.97
N CYS A 39 11.57 15.41 -6.52
CA CYS A 39 12.60 14.67 -5.79
C CYS A 39 13.13 15.46 -4.59
N SER A 40 13.37 16.77 -4.77
CA SER A 40 13.85 17.64 -3.69
C SER A 40 12.87 17.72 -2.52
N VAL A 41 11.57 17.83 -2.80
CA VAL A 41 10.52 17.77 -1.75
C VAL A 41 10.39 16.37 -1.15
N PHE A 42 10.51 15.32 -1.94
CA PHE A 42 10.50 13.95 -1.42
C PHE A 42 11.65 13.73 -0.41
N LEU A 43 12.86 14.18 -0.74
CA LEU A 43 14.01 14.06 0.14
C LEU A 43 13.89 14.91 1.41
N LYS A 44 13.24 16.08 1.32
CA LYS A 44 13.04 16.97 2.46
C LYS A 44 11.94 16.45 3.39
N ASP A 45 10.73 16.26 2.85
CA ASP A 45 9.52 16.03 3.64
C ASP A 45 9.19 14.53 3.72
N GLY A 46 9.37 13.78 2.63
CA GLY A 46 9.09 12.35 2.57
C GLY A 46 10.04 11.50 3.42
N VAL A 47 11.35 11.78 3.37
CA VAL A 47 12.35 11.05 4.17
C VAL A 47 12.15 11.29 5.67
N ALA A 48 11.79 12.50 6.09
CA ALA A 48 11.49 12.79 7.49
C ALA A 48 10.32 11.95 8.02
N LEU A 49 9.29 11.74 7.20
CA LEU A 49 8.17 10.86 7.52
C LEU A 49 8.63 9.40 7.62
N ALA A 50 9.45 8.92 6.68
CA ALA A 50 10.01 7.57 6.70
C ALA A 50 10.85 7.32 7.96
N VAL A 51 11.73 8.26 8.32
CA VAL A 51 12.53 8.19 9.56
C VAL A 51 11.64 8.12 10.79
N THR A 52 10.58 8.93 10.84
CA THR A 52 9.63 8.92 11.96
C THR A 52 8.92 7.56 12.07
N ALA A 53 8.48 7.00 10.94
CA ALA A 53 7.86 5.67 10.92
C ALA A 53 8.82 4.57 11.37
N CYS A 54 10.05 4.55 10.85
CA CYS A 54 11.08 3.59 11.26
C CYS A 54 11.40 3.70 12.76
N ARG A 55 11.51 4.91 13.31
CA ARG A 55 11.76 5.10 14.76
C ARG A 55 10.64 4.56 15.62
N LYS A 56 9.38 4.72 15.20
CA LYS A 56 8.22 4.15 15.90
C LYS A 56 8.25 2.62 15.86
N ALA A 57 8.50 2.04 14.69
CA ALA A 57 8.66 0.59 14.54
C ALA A 57 9.76 0.03 15.44
N LEU A 58 10.94 0.65 15.45
CA LEU A 58 12.05 0.24 16.32
C LEU A 58 11.68 0.33 17.80
N HIS A 59 10.99 1.40 18.19
CA HIS A 59 10.55 1.59 19.57
C HIS A 59 9.55 0.52 19.99
N GLU A 60 8.57 0.18 19.15
CA GLU A 60 7.58 -0.88 19.40
C GLU A 60 8.23 -2.27 19.44
N ALA A 61 9.20 -2.53 18.57
CA ALA A 61 9.98 -3.76 18.57
C ALA A 61 11.05 -3.82 19.69
N HIS A 62 11.21 -2.76 20.49
CA HIS A 62 12.26 -2.66 21.51
C HIS A 62 13.72 -2.79 20.97
N LEU A 63 13.95 -2.46 19.71
CA LEU A 63 15.26 -2.56 19.04
C LEU A 63 16.00 -1.22 18.96
N GLN A 64 17.33 -1.27 19.00
CA GLN A 64 18.20 -0.14 18.66
C GLN A 64 18.58 -0.17 17.17
N PRO A 65 18.94 0.98 16.57
CA PRO A 65 19.40 1.01 15.18
C PRO A 65 20.59 0.09 14.88
N SER A 66 21.45 -0.19 15.87
CA SER A 66 22.58 -1.13 15.75
C SER A 66 22.15 -2.59 15.59
N ASP A 67 20.92 -2.92 15.98
CA ASP A 67 20.38 -4.27 15.93
C ASP A 67 19.80 -4.59 14.55
N ILE A 68 19.67 -3.56 13.70
CA ILE A 68 19.17 -3.71 12.33
C ILE A 68 20.25 -4.28 11.43
N THR A 69 20.02 -5.50 10.99
CA THR A 69 20.90 -6.21 10.05
C THR A 69 20.59 -5.88 8.59
N HIS A 70 19.34 -5.50 8.29
CA HIS A 70 18.85 -5.36 6.92
C HIS A 70 17.78 -4.28 6.78
N VAL A 71 17.70 -3.70 5.58
CA VAL A 71 16.68 -2.72 5.21
C VAL A 71 16.06 -3.12 3.87
N VAL A 72 14.73 -3.20 3.85
CA VAL A 72 13.93 -3.33 2.63
C VAL A 72 13.09 -2.07 2.51
N SER A 73 13.27 -1.33 1.43
CA SER A 73 12.56 -0.08 1.16
C SER A 73 11.87 -0.18 -0.20
N THR A 74 10.72 0.49 -0.33
CA THR A 74 10.02 0.63 -1.60
C THR A 74 9.48 2.05 -1.75
N THR A 75 9.46 2.54 -2.99
CA THR A 75 8.81 3.79 -3.39
C THR A 75 8.61 3.77 -4.90
N CYS A 76 7.48 4.29 -5.37
CA CYS A 76 7.23 4.53 -6.80
C CYS A 76 7.09 6.02 -7.13
N THR A 77 7.22 6.91 -6.14
CA THR A 77 7.07 8.37 -6.29
C THR A 77 8.40 9.11 -6.19
N ASN A 78 9.49 8.37 -6.07
CA ASN A 78 10.85 8.88 -6.17
C ASN A 78 11.73 7.86 -6.88
N SER A 79 12.80 8.31 -7.52
CA SER A 79 13.87 7.45 -7.99
C SER A 79 15.13 7.81 -7.21
N ALA A 80 15.48 6.95 -6.25
CA ALA A 80 16.73 7.00 -5.50
C ALA A 80 17.08 5.57 -5.11
N ASN A 81 18.36 5.21 -5.20
CA ASN A 81 18.81 3.81 -5.13
C ASN A 81 19.46 3.50 -3.77
N PRO A 82 18.74 2.95 -2.78
CA PRO A 82 19.33 2.21 -1.67
C PRO A 82 19.18 0.70 -1.91
N GLY A 83 20.31 -0.02 -1.86
CA GLY A 83 20.40 -1.47 -2.09
C GLY A 83 20.03 -2.33 -0.88
N ASN A 84 19.67 -3.58 -1.15
CA ASN A 84 18.88 -4.45 -0.27
C ASN A 84 19.67 -5.73 0.09
N GLY A 85 19.36 -6.32 1.24
CA GLY A 85 19.72 -7.70 1.62
C GLY A 85 18.70 -8.23 2.65
N ILE A 86 18.56 -9.55 2.83
CA ILE A 86 17.58 -10.17 3.75
C ILE A 86 18.28 -11.13 4.72
N GLY A 87 17.94 -11.06 6.01
CA GLY A 87 18.16 -12.12 7.02
C GLY A 87 18.19 -11.65 8.49
N GLY A 88 17.24 -12.09 9.32
CA GLY A 88 17.30 -11.87 10.78
C GLY A 88 16.57 -12.96 11.54
N THR A 89 17.20 -13.46 12.60
CA THR A 89 16.71 -14.46 13.55
C THR A 89 16.74 -13.83 14.94
N GLY A 90 15.58 -13.48 15.50
CA GLY A 90 15.43 -12.94 16.86
C GLY A 90 14.23 -13.56 17.56
N GLU A 91 14.38 -13.89 18.84
CA GLU A 91 13.36 -14.44 19.73
C GLU A 91 12.74 -13.31 20.57
N GLU A 92 11.89 -12.48 19.95
CA GLU A 92 11.12 -11.42 20.63
C GLU A 92 9.60 -11.63 20.42
N GLU A 93 8.77 -11.00 21.27
CA GLU A 93 7.31 -11.11 21.20
C GLU A 93 6.78 -10.33 19.98
N SER A 94 6.42 -11.07 18.92
CA SER A 94 5.93 -10.52 17.65
C SER A 94 4.49 -10.02 17.78
N VAL A 95 4.17 -8.87 17.16
CA VAL A 95 2.77 -8.42 17.02
C VAL A 95 1.99 -9.36 16.07
N TYR A 96 2.68 -9.86 15.03
CA TYR A 96 2.14 -10.82 14.06
C TYR A 96 3.23 -11.79 13.61
N ASP A 97 2.85 -13.06 13.42
CA ASP A 97 3.70 -14.06 12.77
C ASP A 97 3.41 -14.17 11.27
N LEU A 98 4.45 -14.10 10.44
CA LEU A 98 4.34 -14.30 8.99
C LEU A 98 4.30 -15.81 8.66
N LEU A 99 3.09 -16.36 8.54
CA LEU A 99 2.88 -17.78 8.25
C LEU A 99 3.13 -18.15 6.77
N GLY A 100 3.02 -17.19 5.85
CA GLY A 100 3.30 -17.40 4.43
C GLY A 100 2.90 -16.22 3.55
N TRP A 101 3.28 -16.28 2.27
CA TRP A 101 2.96 -15.26 1.27
C TRP A 101 2.73 -15.86 -0.12
N GLU A 102 1.97 -15.15 -0.95
CA GLU A 102 1.78 -15.46 -2.36
C GLU A 102 2.02 -14.20 -3.21
N HIS A 103 2.57 -14.39 -4.42
CA HIS A 103 2.65 -13.33 -5.41
C HIS A 103 2.32 -13.92 -6.79
N LYS A 104 1.74 -13.10 -7.67
CA LYS A 104 1.39 -13.51 -9.03
C LYS A 104 1.37 -12.32 -9.97
N MET A 105 1.95 -12.49 -11.15
CA MET A 105 1.79 -11.57 -12.27
C MET A 105 0.58 -11.98 -13.11
N ILE A 106 -0.21 -10.99 -13.54
CA ILE A 106 -1.35 -11.21 -14.43
C ILE A 106 -0.86 -10.92 -15.86
N PRO A 107 -0.77 -11.91 -16.75
CA PRO A 107 -0.32 -11.68 -18.13
C PRO A 107 -1.22 -10.69 -18.86
N ASP A 108 -0.65 -9.94 -19.79
CA ASP A 108 -1.36 -9.06 -20.72
C ASP A 108 -2.18 -7.95 -20.02
N THR A 109 -1.65 -7.41 -18.91
CA THR A 109 -2.30 -6.33 -18.12
C THR A 109 -1.39 -5.13 -17.85
N GLU A 110 -0.22 -5.06 -18.49
CA GLU A 110 0.78 -4.00 -18.34
C GLU A 110 0.21 -2.62 -18.72
N HIS A 111 -0.73 -2.60 -19.66
CA HIS A 111 -1.43 -1.39 -20.11
C HIS A 111 -2.62 -0.99 -19.22
N ASP A 112 -3.02 -1.84 -18.27
CA ASP A 112 -4.17 -1.56 -17.42
C ASP A 112 -3.79 -0.75 -16.16
N LEU A 113 -2.55 -0.89 -15.66
CA LEU A 113 -2.08 -0.21 -14.44
C LEU A 113 -0.58 0.06 -14.51
N GLY A 114 -0.17 1.33 -14.40
CA GLY A 114 1.24 1.70 -14.52
C GLY A 114 1.55 3.15 -14.14
N PHE A 115 2.84 3.46 -14.13
CA PHE A 115 3.39 4.79 -13.91
C PHE A 115 4.52 5.06 -14.91
N ASP A 116 4.22 5.85 -15.94
CA ASP A 116 5.21 6.21 -16.95
C ASP A 116 6.05 7.40 -16.46
N VAL A 117 7.38 7.29 -16.56
CA VAL A 117 8.28 8.40 -16.24
C VAL A 117 8.06 9.57 -17.20
N ASP A 118 8.09 10.80 -16.66
CA ASP A 118 7.85 12.04 -17.38
C ASP A 118 8.73 13.17 -16.80
N PRO A 119 9.10 14.20 -17.58
CA PRO A 119 9.84 15.35 -17.04
C PRO A 119 9.17 16.04 -15.84
N LEU A 120 7.86 15.85 -15.68
CA LEU A 120 7.03 16.39 -14.60
C LEU A 120 6.66 15.33 -13.53
N GLY A 121 7.39 14.21 -13.46
CA GLY A 121 7.19 13.15 -12.47
C GLY A 121 6.81 11.81 -13.11
N TRP A 122 5.63 11.28 -12.74
CA TRP A 122 5.11 10.02 -13.29
C TRP A 122 3.66 10.18 -13.71
N LYS A 123 3.31 9.70 -14.91
CA LYS A 123 1.94 9.70 -15.44
C LYS A 123 1.26 8.40 -15.06
N VAL A 124 0.10 8.52 -14.41
CA VAL A 124 -0.71 7.38 -14.01
C VAL A 124 -1.38 6.76 -15.23
N ILE A 125 -1.18 5.47 -15.44
CA ILE A 125 -1.99 4.61 -16.31
C ILE A 125 -2.99 3.88 -15.42
N LEU A 126 -4.28 4.06 -15.70
CA LEU A 126 -5.34 3.36 -14.99
C LEU A 126 -6.53 3.08 -15.92
N SER A 127 -6.65 1.84 -16.35
CA SER A 127 -7.76 1.33 -17.15
C SER A 127 -8.98 1.05 -16.27
N PRO A 128 -10.22 1.25 -16.80
CA PRO A 128 -11.44 0.88 -16.08
C PRO A 128 -11.58 -0.63 -15.83
N ARG A 129 -10.73 -1.48 -16.44
CA ARG A 129 -10.73 -2.93 -16.22
C ARG A 129 -10.10 -3.35 -14.89
N VAL A 130 -9.25 -2.52 -14.29
CA VAL A 130 -8.46 -2.86 -13.09
C VAL A 130 -9.31 -3.43 -11.96
N PRO A 131 -10.46 -2.84 -11.57
CA PRO A 131 -11.27 -3.41 -10.49
C PRO A 131 -11.78 -4.83 -10.78
N LYS A 132 -12.20 -5.09 -12.02
CA LYS A 132 -12.69 -6.41 -12.44
C LYS A 132 -11.56 -7.45 -12.46
N ILE A 133 -10.38 -7.05 -12.96
CA ILE A 133 -9.19 -7.92 -12.98
C ILE A 133 -8.80 -8.27 -11.54
N ALA A 134 -8.69 -7.28 -10.65
CA ALA A 134 -8.30 -7.48 -9.26
C ALA A 134 -9.28 -8.40 -8.51
N ALA A 135 -10.59 -8.13 -8.62
CA ALA A 135 -11.62 -8.96 -7.98
C ALA A 135 -11.58 -10.42 -8.46
N SER A 136 -11.31 -10.66 -9.75
CA SER A 136 -11.24 -12.01 -10.31
C SER A 136 -10.10 -12.88 -9.77
N ARG A 137 -9.15 -12.29 -9.05
CA ARG A 137 -7.99 -12.97 -8.46
C ARG A 137 -8.05 -13.10 -6.95
N CYS A 138 -9.11 -12.57 -6.32
CA CYS A 138 -9.34 -12.77 -4.90
C CYS A 138 -9.61 -14.25 -4.64
N SER A 139 -8.81 -14.83 -3.76
CA SER A 139 -8.91 -16.24 -3.40
C SER A 139 -8.49 -16.41 -1.93
N ILE A 140 -8.94 -17.49 -1.32
CA ILE A 140 -8.52 -17.85 0.03
C ILE A 140 -7.03 -18.17 -0.02
N PRO A 141 -6.21 -17.67 0.91
CA PRO A 141 -4.81 -18.07 1.03
C PRO A 141 -4.75 -19.59 1.22
N GLN A 142 -4.11 -20.32 0.30
CA GLN A 142 -3.97 -21.77 0.44
C GLN A 142 -2.79 -22.06 1.36
N LEU A 143 -3.05 -22.07 2.67
CA LEU A 143 -2.08 -22.44 3.71
C LEU A 143 -2.40 -23.83 4.30
N PRO A 144 -1.39 -24.63 4.70
CA PRO A 144 0.04 -24.46 4.47
C PRO A 144 0.48 -25.01 3.11
N ARG A 145 1.42 -24.34 2.45
CA ARG A 145 2.05 -24.82 1.21
C ARG A 145 3.15 -25.85 1.54
N PRO A 146 3.38 -26.87 0.69
CA PRO A 146 4.32 -27.97 0.99
C PRO A 146 5.78 -27.55 1.25
N HIS A 147 6.17 -26.31 0.90
CA HIS A 147 7.54 -25.81 1.02
C HIS A 147 7.78 -24.89 2.23
N LEU A 148 6.74 -24.50 2.97
CA LEU A 148 6.88 -23.76 4.23
C LEU A 148 6.47 -24.68 5.38
N LYS A 149 7.34 -24.83 6.40
CA LYS A 149 6.97 -25.44 7.68
C LYS A 149 6.07 -24.50 8.48
N SER A 150 4.86 -24.22 7.96
CA SER A 150 3.86 -23.44 8.68
C SER A 150 2.98 -24.38 9.50
N PRO A 151 2.61 -24.02 10.74
CA PRO A 151 1.55 -24.72 11.44
C PRO A 151 0.28 -24.72 10.58
N SER A 152 -0.47 -25.82 10.63
CA SER A 152 -1.81 -25.88 10.05
C SER A 152 -2.72 -24.92 10.80
N LEU A 153 -3.50 -24.12 10.07
CA LEU A 153 -4.50 -23.25 10.69
C LEU A 153 -5.54 -24.08 11.46
N PRO A 154 -6.08 -23.56 12.58
CA PRO A 154 -7.21 -24.18 13.26
C PRO A 154 -8.40 -24.35 12.30
N THR A 155 -9.24 -25.35 12.53
CA THR A 155 -10.43 -25.62 11.70
C THR A 155 -11.45 -24.48 11.69
N SER A 156 -11.38 -23.57 12.67
CA SER A 156 -12.18 -22.35 12.71
C SER A 156 -11.79 -21.32 11.64
N TYR A 157 -10.64 -21.49 10.98
CA TYR A 157 -10.14 -20.62 9.92
C TYR A 157 -10.18 -21.34 8.58
N SER A 158 -11.38 -21.45 8.01
CA SER A 158 -11.65 -22.33 6.86
C SER A 158 -12.19 -21.60 5.63
N SER A 159 -12.78 -20.42 5.82
CA SER A 159 -13.44 -19.61 4.81
C SER A 159 -12.99 -18.15 4.87
N PRO A 160 -13.18 -17.33 3.81
CA PRO A 160 -12.81 -15.92 3.81
C PRO A 160 -13.36 -15.12 5.00
N ALA A 161 -14.58 -15.43 5.44
CA ALA A 161 -15.27 -14.72 6.51
C ALA A 161 -14.70 -15.04 7.90
N ASP A 162 -13.88 -16.08 8.02
CA ASP A 162 -13.22 -16.43 9.28
C ASP A 162 -11.98 -15.56 9.54
N PHE A 163 -11.54 -14.77 8.56
CA PHE A 163 -10.35 -13.93 8.63
C PHE A 163 -10.70 -12.44 8.68
N ASP A 164 -9.85 -11.68 9.37
CA ASP A 164 -9.72 -10.25 9.13
C ASP A 164 -8.84 -10.00 7.89
N TRP A 165 -9.23 -9.00 7.08
CA TRP A 165 -8.60 -8.69 5.80
C TRP A 165 -7.94 -7.30 5.80
N ALA A 166 -6.62 -7.30 5.85
CA ALA A 166 -5.79 -6.12 5.60
C ALA A 166 -5.60 -5.94 4.07
N LEU A 167 -6.58 -5.31 3.42
CA LEU A 167 -6.57 -5.08 1.97
C LEU A 167 -6.04 -3.69 1.65
N HIS A 168 -5.13 -3.59 0.67
CA HIS A 168 -4.74 -2.29 0.11
C HIS A 168 -5.92 -1.64 -0.65
N PRO A 169 -6.46 -0.49 -0.21
CA PRO A 169 -7.64 0.10 -0.83
C PRO A 169 -7.28 1.00 -2.00
N GLY A 170 -7.05 0.40 -3.18
CA GLY A 170 -6.76 1.15 -4.42
C GLY A 170 -7.91 2.06 -4.89
N GLY A 171 -9.13 1.81 -4.41
CA GLY A 171 -10.35 2.59 -4.65
C GLY A 171 -11.58 1.88 -4.08
N ALA A 172 -12.70 2.59 -3.90
CA ALA A 172 -13.94 2.01 -3.36
C ALA A 172 -14.46 0.80 -4.16
N THR A 173 -14.21 0.76 -5.47
CA THR A 173 -14.58 -0.38 -6.33
C THR A 173 -13.72 -1.61 -6.12
N ILE A 174 -12.52 -1.46 -5.57
CA ILE A 174 -11.68 -2.60 -5.14
C ILE A 174 -12.26 -3.20 -3.87
N LEU A 175 -12.52 -2.39 -2.85
CA LEU A 175 -13.11 -2.84 -1.57
C LEU A 175 -14.42 -3.60 -1.80
N THR A 176 -15.39 -2.95 -2.46
CA THR A 176 -16.68 -3.57 -2.78
C THR A 176 -16.56 -4.74 -3.78
N GLY A 177 -15.51 -4.76 -4.60
CA GLY A 177 -15.19 -5.88 -5.49
C GLY A 177 -14.73 -7.11 -4.72
N VAL A 178 -13.88 -6.93 -3.71
CA VAL A 178 -13.39 -8.03 -2.85
C VAL A 178 -14.51 -8.58 -1.98
N GLU A 179 -15.34 -7.73 -1.38
CA GLU A 179 -16.55 -8.16 -0.63
C GLU A 179 -17.40 -9.14 -1.43
N LYS A 180 -17.69 -8.77 -2.68
CA LYS A 180 -18.50 -9.60 -3.58
C LYS A 180 -17.78 -10.87 -4.01
N ALA A 181 -16.49 -10.78 -4.35
CA ALA A 181 -15.73 -11.92 -4.84
C ALA A 181 -15.47 -12.96 -3.74
N MET A 182 -15.32 -12.53 -2.49
CA MET A 182 -14.99 -13.38 -1.36
C MET A 182 -16.17 -13.66 -0.43
N HIS A 183 -17.33 -13.06 -0.71
CA HIS A 183 -18.54 -13.14 0.12
C HIS A 183 -18.31 -12.71 1.57
N ILE A 184 -17.57 -11.62 1.77
CA ILE A 184 -17.27 -11.03 3.10
C ILE A 184 -17.99 -9.71 3.29
N GLN A 185 -18.20 -9.32 4.55
CA GLN A 185 -18.80 -8.04 4.94
C GLN A 185 -17.75 -6.93 5.09
N PRO A 186 -18.12 -5.64 4.96
CA PRO A 186 -17.20 -4.50 5.12
C PRO A 186 -16.38 -4.53 6.42
N GLU A 187 -16.94 -5.06 7.52
CA GLU A 187 -16.32 -5.13 8.84
C GLU A 187 -15.08 -6.04 8.89
N HIS A 188 -14.99 -7.03 7.99
CA HIS A 188 -13.79 -7.85 7.83
C HIS A 188 -12.63 -7.03 7.27
N MET A 189 -12.92 -5.92 6.58
CA MET A 189 -11.95 -4.97 6.04
C MET A 189 -11.99 -3.61 6.76
N ARG A 190 -12.48 -3.55 8.01
CA ARG A 190 -12.69 -2.30 8.76
C ARG A 190 -11.49 -1.35 8.74
N ALA A 191 -10.27 -1.87 8.94
CA ALA A 191 -9.06 -1.05 8.94
C ALA A 191 -8.71 -0.49 7.55
N SER A 192 -9.02 -1.25 6.51
CA SER A 192 -8.84 -0.86 5.10
C SER A 192 -9.81 0.26 4.73
N TYR A 193 -11.08 0.14 5.13
CA TYR A 193 -12.09 1.19 4.97
C TYR A 193 -11.74 2.46 5.73
N ASP A 194 -11.40 2.34 7.02
CA ASP A 194 -11.05 3.49 7.86
C ASP A 194 -9.86 4.27 7.27
N THR A 195 -8.82 3.54 6.86
CA THR A 195 -7.66 4.09 6.18
C THR A 195 -8.05 4.82 4.89
N TYR A 196 -8.86 4.17 4.04
CA TYR A 196 -9.25 4.72 2.76
C TYR A 196 -10.05 6.01 2.91
N MET A 197 -11.03 6.03 3.81
CA MET A 197 -11.90 7.18 4.02
C MET A 197 -11.13 8.36 4.61
N LYS A 198 -10.31 8.10 5.64
CA LYS A 198 -9.61 9.17 6.37
C LYS A 198 -8.36 9.68 5.68
N HIS A 199 -7.64 8.83 4.97
CA HIS A 199 -6.32 9.19 4.40
C HIS A 199 -6.25 9.10 2.88
N GLY A 200 -7.23 8.47 2.23
CA GLY A 200 -7.21 8.18 0.81
C GLY A 200 -6.30 7.01 0.45
N LYS A 201 -5.92 6.92 -0.83
CA LYS A 201 -4.98 5.93 -1.34
C LYS A 201 -3.54 6.41 -1.17
N PHE A 202 -2.77 5.75 -0.31
CA PHE A 202 -1.31 5.74 -0.38
C PHE A 202 -0.84 4.62 -1.31
N ILE A 203 0.09 4.89 -2.22
CA ILE A 203 0.50 3.87 -3.20
C ILE A 203 1.22 2.70 -2.50
N GLU A 204 2.01 3.00 -1.48
CA GLU A 204 2.64 2.05 -0.57
C GLU A 204 2.50 2.62 0.85
N ARG A 205 1.99 1.82 1.79
CA ARG A 205 1.84 2.22 3.20
C ARG A 205 2.41 1.13 4.10
N ASN A 206 3.26 1.53 5.03
CA ASN A 206 3.63 0.69 6.16
C ASN A 206 2.52 0.84 7.22
N HIS A 207 1.86 -0.26 7.56
CA HIS A 207 1.00 -0.33 8.74
C HIS A 207 1.92 -0.54 9.95
N LEU A 208 2.33 0.57 10.55
CA LEU A 208 3.02 0.67 11.84
C LEU A 208 2.26 1.69 12.68
#